data_AF-A0A7Z0PTD7-F1
#
_entry.id   AF-A0A7Z0PTD7-F1
#
_cell.length_a   1.000
_cell.length_b   1.000
_cell.length_c   1.000
_cell.angle_alpha   90.00
_cell.angle_beta   90.00
_cell.angle_gamma   90.00
#
_symmetry.space_group_name_H-M   'P 1'
#
loop_
_entity.id
_entity.type
_entity.pdbx_description
1 polymer ?
#
loop_
_entity_poly.entity_id
_entity_poly.type
_entity_poly.pdbx_seq_one_letter_code
_entity_poly.pdbx_strand_id
1 'polypeptide(L)'
;MTDHVPSRACYNAGCRLPACREEGARYRRRLAYDHSQNVRRLVDATQARVHAERLVARDWTHRQIADAAGVERSTVTKMLSGRPMVSRSAAAGILSVPLTHKPRAPRHRVDATGTRRRIQALMVLGYPVEALAPQVGVQAEAIHLVAMGESSRVERGTAAAVAAAYRKLLARPA
;
A
#
# COMPACT_ATOMS: atom_id res chain seq x y z
N MET A 1 -9.29 -32.94 11.60
CA MET A 1 -10.61 -32.30 11.81
C MET A 1 -10.43 -30.82 11.52
N THR A 2 -10.96 -30.34 10.40
CA THR A 2 -10.91 -28.93 10.03
C THR A 2 -11.72 -28.12 11.05
N ASP A 3 -11.11 -27.14 11.69
CA ASP A 3 -11.77 -26.30 12.69
C ASP A 3 -12.99 -25.62 12.07
N HIS A 4 -14.17 -26.07 12.50
CA HIS A 4 -15.43 -25.46 12.12
C HIS A 4 -15.68 -24.26 13.03
N VAL A 5 -15.49 -23.05 12.51
CA VAL A 5 -15.88 -21.80 13.19
C VAL A 5 -17.27 -21.37 12.70
N PRO A 6 -18.31 -21.39 13.57
CA PRO A 6 -19.64 -20.96 13.19
C PRO A 6 -19.64 -19.52 12.67
N SER A 7 -20.07 -19.34 11.43
CA SER A 7 -20.08 -18.02 10.79
C SER A 7 -21.08 -17.98 9.63
N ARG A 8 -21.45 -16.77 9.22
CA ARG A 8 -22.25 -16.57 8.00
C ARG A 8 -21.55 -17.11 6.76
N ALA A 9 -20.22 -16.97 6.67
CA ALA A 9 -19.45 -17.48 5.54
C ALA A 9 -19.57 -19.02 5.44
N CYS A 10 -19.47 -19.71 6.57
CA CYS A 10 -19.65 -21.16 6.65
C CYS A 10 -21.09 -21.57 6.26
N TYR A 11 -22.11 -20.83 6.71
CA TYR A 11 -23.51 -21.05 6.29
C TYR A 11 -23.71 -20.90 4.77
N ASN A 12 -23.12 -19.85 4.17
CA ASN A 12 -23.20 -19.60 2.73
C ASN A 12 -22.45 -20.68 1.92
N ALA A 13 -21.37 -21.25 2.46
CA ALA A 13 -20.65 -22.37 1.86
C ALA A 13 -21.41 -23.70 1.90
N GLY A 14 -22.60 -23.74 2.52
CA GLY A 14 -23.49 -24.90 2.54
C GLY A 14 -23.69 -25.55 3.90
N CYS A 15 -22.97 -25.12 4.95
CA CYS A 15 -23.16 -25.68 6.29
C CYS A 15 -24.60 -25.46 6.80
N ARG A 16 -25.15 -26.47 7.47
CA ARG A 16 -26.53 -26.47 8.01
C ARG A 16 -26.60 -26.66 9.52
N LEU A 17 -25.46 -26.70 10.21
CA LEU A 17 -25.41 -26.78 11.67
C LEU A 17 -26.17 -25.61 12.31
N PRO A 18 -26.80 -25.81 13.49
CA PRO A 18 -27.64 -24.80 14.14
C PRO A 18 -26.94 -23.45 14.34
N ALA A 19 -25.68 -23.47 14.81
CA ALA A 19 -24.91 -22.24 15.05
C ALA A 19 -24.68 -21.44 13.75
N CYS A 20 -24.34 -22.09 12.63
CA CYS A 20 -24.19 -21.42 11.34
C CYS A 20 -25.51 -20.88 10.80
N ARG A 21 -26.61 -21.62 10.97
CA ARG A 21 -27.95 -21.19 10.59
C ARG A 21 -28.38 -19.95 11.39
N GLU A 22 -28.05 -19.91 12.68
CA GLU A 22 -28.34 -18.78 13.55
C GLU A 22 -27.58 -17.53 13.09
N GLU A 23 -26.28 -17.63 12.77
CA GLU A 23 -25.51 -16.51 12.22
C GLU A 23 -26.11 -15.98 10.90
N GLY A 24 -26.55 -16.88 10.02
CA GLY A 24 -27.27 -16.52 8.80
C GLY A 24 -28.61 -15.82 9.08
N ALA A 25 -29.36 -16.29 10.07
CA ALA A 25 -30.63 -15.67 10.49
C ALA A 25 -30.42 -14.31 11.17
N ARG A 26 -29.38 -14.17 12.01
CA ARG A 26 -28.99 -12.92 12.66
C ARG A 26 -28.64 -11.85 11.62
N TYR A 27 -27.86 -12.23 10.60
CA TYR A 27 -27.56 -11.34 9.48
C TYR A 27 -28.83 -10.88 8.74
N ARG A 28 -29.75 -11.81 8.44
CA ARG A 28 -31.01 -11.49 7.73
C ARG A 28 -31.89 -10.54 8.54
N ARG A 29 -32.03 -10.78 9.85
CA ARG A 29 -32.74 -9.87 10.77
C ARG A 29 -32.13 -8.47 10.73
N ARG A 30 -30.80 -8.36 10.79
CA ARG A 30 -30.09 -7.07 10.70
C ARG A 30 -30.30 -6.38 9.35
N LEU A 31 -30.29 -7.14 8.26
CA LEU A 31 -30.53 -6.59 6.92
C LEU A 31 -31.97 -6.08 6.78
N ALA A 32 -32.95 -6.83 7.29
CA ALA A 32 -34.34 -6.40 7.31
C ALA A 32 -34.55 -5.14 8.15
N TYR A 33 -33.86 -5.03 9.30
CA TYR A 33 -33.85 -3.82 10.11
C TYR A 33 -33.25 -2.63 9.35
N ASP A 34 -32.09 -2.79 8.71
CA ASP A 34 -31.49 -1.71 7.92
C ASP A 34 -32.45 -1.25 6.80
N HIS A 35 -33.11 -2.19 6.13
CA HIS A 35 -34.09 -1.88 5.08
C HIS A 35 -35.33 -1.17 5.62
N SER A 36 -35.84 -1.52 6.81
CA SER A 36 -36.98 -0.82 7.41
C SER A 36 -36.64 0.62 7.79
N GLN A 37 -35.36 0.91 8.05
CA GLN A 37 -34.84 2.25 8.28
C GLN A 37 -34.42 2.98 6.98
N ASN A 38 -34.75 2.43 5.80
CA ASN A 38 -34.31 2.92 4.49
C ASN A 38 -32.77 3.04 4.35
N VAL A 39 -32.01 2.29 5.17
CA VAL A 39 -30.56 2.27 5.13
C VAL A 39 -30.08 1.24 4.09
N ARG A 40 -29.54 1.73 2.98
CA ARG A 40 -28.85 0.88 2.00
C ARG A 40 -27.38 0.68 2.39
N ARG A 41 -26.92 -0.57 2.35
CA ARG A 41 -25.52 -0.93 2.65
C ARG A 41 -24.55 -0.62 1.53
N LEU A 42 -25.06 -0.63 0.30
CA LEU A 42 -24.35 -0.21 -0.90
C LEU A 42 -24.87 1.15 -1.34
N VAL A 43 -23.97 2.03 -1.74
CA VAL A 43 -24.24 3.38 -2.23
C VAL A 43 -23.60 3.57 -3.60
N ASP A 44 -24.06 4.58 -4.31
CA ASP A 44 -23.46 5.00 -5.57
C ASP A 44 -21.98 5.37 -5.36
N ALA A 45 -21.11 4.87 -6.23
CA ALA A 45 -19.67 5.04 -6.12
C ALA A 45 -19.14 6.31 -6.77
N THR A 46 -19.98 7.11 -7.45
CA THR A 46 -19.53 8.21 -8.33
C THR A 46 -18.69 9.23 -7.58
N GLN A 47 -19.15 9.72 -6.43
CA GLN A 47 -18.40 10.72 -5.66
C GLN A 47 -17.07 10.17 -5.13
N ALA A 48 -17.07 8.95 -4.57
CA ALA A 48 -15.86 8.31 -4.07
C ALA A 48 -14.86 8.02 -5.19
N ARG A 49 -15.34 7.65 -6.38
CA ARG A 49 -14.52 7.43 -7.59
C ARG A 49 -13.86 8.74 -8.04
N VAL A 50 -14.63 9.81 -8.22
CA VAL A 50 -14.09 11.12 -8.60
C VAL A 50 -13.05 11.61 -7.59
N HIS A 51 -13.29 11.39 -6.30
CA HIS A 51 -12.32 11.74 -5.25
C HIS A 51 -11.03 10.92 -5.33
N ALA A 52 -11.14 9.61 -5.55
CA ALA A 52 -9.98 8.74 -5.74
C ALA A 52 -9.19 9.10 -7.01
N GLU A 53 -9.86 9.45 -8.11
CA GLU A 53 -9.20 9.94 -9.33
C GLU A 53 -8.41 11.24 -9.06
N ARG A 54 -8.95 12.17 -8.25
CA ARG A 54 -8.25 13.39 -7.83
C ARG A 54 -7.02 13.12 -6.97
N LEU A 55 -7.04 12.05 -6.17
CA LEU A 55 -5.87 11.59 -5.39
C LEU A 55 -4.82 10.98 -6.32
N VAL A 56 -5.24 10.15 -7.28
CA VAL A 56 -4.33 9.56 -8.30
C VAL A 56 -3.65 10.65 -9.11
N ALA A 57 -4.39 11.70 -9.50
CA ALA A 57 -3.83 12.88 -10.19
C ALA A 57 -2.78 13.65 -9.34
N ARG A 58 -2.72 13.40 -8.02
CA ARG A 58 -1.72 13.93 -7.08
C ARG A 58 -0.65 12.88 -6.73
N ASP A 59 -0.42 11.91 -7.61
CA ASP A 59 0.54 10.82 -7.47
C ASP A 59 0.32 9.88 -6.28
N TRP A 60 -0.92 9.78 -5.78
CA TRP A 60 -1.27 8.73 -4.83
C TRP A 60 -1.41 7.39 -5.54
N THR A 61 -0.83 6.34 -4.95
CA THR A 61 -1.07 4.97 -5.41
C THR A 61 -2.39 4.43 -4.86
N HIS A 62 -3.02 3.48 -5.56
CA HIS A 62 -4.25 2.83 -5.06
C HIS A 62 -4.06 2.18 -3.69
N ARG A 63 -2.85 1.72 -3.39
CA ARG A 63 -2.50 1.15 -2.08
C ARG A 63 -2.50 2.23 -1.00
N GLN A 64 -1.85 3.37 -1.23
CA GLN A 64 -1.85 4.48 -0.27
C GLN A 64 -3.25 5.01 0.00
N ILE A 65 -4.09 5.10 -1.03
CA ILE A 65 -5.50 5.51 -0.89
C ILE A 65 -6.24 4.49 -0.02
N ALA A 66 -6.07 3.19 -0.29
CA ALA A 66 -6.72 2.14 0.46
C ALA A 66 -6.29 2.12 1.94
N ASP A 67 -4.99 2.22 2.20
CA ASP A 67 -4.42 2.26 3.54
C ASP A 67 -4.92 3.49 4.31
N ALA A 68 -4.97 4.67 3.69
CA ALA A 68 -5.49 5.89 4.30
C ALA A 68 -7.01 5.87 4.53
N ALA A 69 -7.76 5.20 3.65
CA ALA A 69 -9.21 5.07 3.74
C ALA A 69 -9.67 3.92 4.65
N GLY A 70 -8.75 3.07 5.14
CA GLY A 70 -9.10 1.88 5.91
C GLY A 70 -9.89 0.83 5.12
N VAL A 71 -9.65 0.74 3.81
CA VAL A 71 -10.35 -0.19 2.90
C VAL A 71 -9.37 -1.16 2.24
N GLU A 72 -9.89 -2.25 1.68
CA GLU A 72 -9.07 -3.16 0.91
C GLU A 72 -8.65 -2.53 -0.43
N ARG A 73 -7.38 -2.70 -0.84
CA ARG A 73 -6.86 -2.22 -2.14
C ARG A 73 -7.74 -2.66 -3.32
N SER A 74 -8.25 -3.89 -3.30
CA SER A 74 -9.10 -4.40 -4.39
C SER A 74 -10.40 -3.61 -4.53
N THR A 75 -10.91 -3.03 -3.43
CA THR A 75 -12.09 -2.16 -3.43
C THR A 75 -11.80 -0.88 -4.19
N VAL A 76 -10.66 -0.23 -3.93
CA VAL A 76 -10.24 0.99 -4.65
C VAL A 76 -10.02 0.70 -6.13
N THR A 77 -9.32 -0.38 -6.47
CA THR A 77 -9.09 -0.76 -7.87
C THR A 77 -10.40 -1.03 -8.62
N LYS A 78 -11.33 -1.80 -8.03
CA LYS A 78 -12.63 -2.10 -8.67
C LYS A 78 -13.51 -0.86 -8.81
N MET A 79 -13.43 0.05 -7.84
CA MET A 79 -14.16 1.32 -7.90
C MET A 79 -13.64 2.21 -9.04
N LEU A 80 -12.32 2.36 -9.15
CA LEU A 80 -11.70 3.11 -10.24
C LEU A 80 -11.92 2.45 -11.61
N SER A 81 -12.01 1.12 -11.68
CA SER A 81 -12.36 0.40 -12.90
C SER A 81 -13.85 0.49 -13.28
N GLY A 82 -14.65 1.32 -12.61
CA GLY A 82 -16.03 1.61 -12.99
C GLY A 82 -17.12 0.80 -12.28
N ARG A 83 -16.83 0.16 -11.15
CA ARG A 83 -17.88 -0.50 -10.37
C ARG A 83 -18.90 0.54 -9.85
N PRO A 84 -20.21 0.41 -10.16
CA PRO A 84 -21.19 1.47 -9.88
C PRO A 84 -21.57 1.58 -8.40
N MET A 85 -21.45 0.48 -7.65
CA MET A 85 -21.84 0.42 -6.24
C MET A 85 -20.68 0.01 -5.35
N VAL A 86 -20.56 0.69 -4.22
CA VAL A 86 -19.54 0.44 -3.18
C VAL A 86 -20.22 0.39 -1.80
N SER A 87 -19.59 -0.23 -0.81
CA SER A 87 -20.14 -0.20 0.55
C SER A 87 -20.14 1.22 1.09
N ARG A 88 -21.14 1.55 1.90
CA ARG A 88 -21.26 2.86 2.54
C ARG A 88 -20.03 3.22 3.37
N SER A 89 -19.46 2.25 4.08
CA SER A 89 -18.23 2.43 4.87
C SER A 89 -17.02 2.74 3.98
N ALA A 90 -16.87 2.05 2.84
CA ALA A 90 -15.76 2.30 1.95
C ALA A 90 -15.88 3.64 1.22
N ALA A 91 -17.09 4.03 0.80
CA ALA A 91 -17.33 5.37 0.25
C ALA A 91 -16.93 6.46 1.25
N ALA A 92 -17.38 6.34 2.51
CA ALA A 92 -17.05 7.29 3.57
C ALA A 92 -15.54 7.35 3.85
N GLY A 93 -14.87 6.20 3.96
CA GLY A 93 -13.43 6.14 4.19
C GLY A 93 -12.64 6.80 3.06
N ILE A 94 -12.99 6.54 1.80
CA ILE A 94 -12.33 7.16 0.65
C ILE A 94 -12.54 8.67 0.62
N LEU A 95 -13.77 9.14 0.86
CA LEU A 95 -14.08 10.57 0.90
C LEU A 95 -13.39 11.31 2.07
N SER A 96 -13.09 10.62 3.16
CA SER A 96 -12.34 11.21 4.29
C SER A 96 -10.85 11.41 4.01
N VAL A 97 -10.28 10.80 2.96
CA VAL A 97 -8.86 10.96 2.64
C VAL A 97 -8.63 12.40 2.15
N PRO A 98 -7.74 13.18 2.80
CA PRO A 98 -7.51 14.57 2.40
C PRO A 98 -6.81 14.65 1.03
N LEU A 99 -7.16 15.66 0.23
CA LEU A 99 -6.52 15.97 -1.05
C LEU A 99 -5.15 16.68 -0.89
N THR A 100 -4.37 16.28 0.10
CA THR A 100 -3.06 16.85 0.44
C THR A 100 -1.91 16.04 -0.20
N HIS A 101 -0.67 16.46 0.05
CA HIS A 101 0.50 15.69 -0.35
C HIS A 101 0.48 14.27 0.25
N LYS A 102 0.79 13.28 -0.58
CA LYS A 102 0.78 11.87 -0.16
C LYS A 102 1.69 11.62 1.04
N PRO A 103 1.30 10.73 1.97
CA PRO A 103 2.22 10.19 2.96
C PRO A 103 3.42 9.58 2.23
N ARG A 104 4.64 9.82 2.75
CA ARG A 104 5.88 9.24 2.20
C ARG A 104 5.67 7.73 2.05
N ALA A 105 5.70 7.24 0.82
CA ALA A 105 5.24 5.90 0.49
C ALA A 105 5.96 4.84 1.35
N PRO A 106 5.27 3.78 1.79
CA PRO A 106 5.92 2.67 2.48
C PRO A 106 6.97 2.04 1.54
N ARG A 107 8.24 2.25 1.91
CA ARG A 107 9.50 1.68 1.42
C ARG A 107 9.34 0.57 0.35
N HIS A 108 9.09 0.95 -0.90
CA HIS A 108 9.14 -0.02 -2.00
C HIS A 108 10.59 -0.46 -2.20
N ARG A 109 10.89 -1.72 -1.90
CA ARG A 109 12.23 -2.28 -2.14
C ARG A 109 12.40 -2.68 -3.62
N VAL A 110 13.53 -2.33 -4.21
CA VAL A 110 13.95 -2.62 -5.59
C VAL A 110 15.21 -3.48 -5.57
N ASP A 111 15.56 -4.09 -6.70
CA ASP A 111 16.81 -4.84 -6.86
C ASP A 111 18.03 -3.98 -6.51
N ALA A 112 18.92 -4.54 -5.69
CA ALA A 112 20.09 -3.82 -5.19
C ALA A 112 21.26 -3.77 -6.17
N THR A 113 21.25 -4.55 -7.26
CA THR A 113 22.41 -4.74 -8.13
C THR A 113 22.96 -3.42 -8.68
N GLY A 114 22.07 -2.56 -9.17
CA GLY A 114 22.46 -1.25 -9.70
C GLY A 114 23.00 -0.31 -8.62
N THR A 115 22.49 -0.41 -7.40
CA THR A 115 22.92 0.38 -6.25
C THR A 115 24.30 -0.08 -5.78
N ARG A 116 24.50 -1.40 -5.64
CA ARG A 116 25.77 -2.03 -5.30
C ARG A 116 26.90 -1.61 -6.24
N ARG A 117 26.70 -1.73 -7.55
CA ARG A 117 27.71 -1.37 -8.56
C ARG A 117 28.15 0.10 -8.45
N ARG A 118 27.22 1.01 -8.16
CA ARG A 118 27.52 2.44 -8.01
C ARG A 118 28.29 2.74 -6.73
N ILE A 119 27.91 2.11 -5.61
CA ILE A 119 28.64 2.24 -4.34
C ILE A 119 30.08 1.73 -4.51
N GLN A 120 30.26 0.53 -5.07
CA GLN A 120 31.57 -0.05 -5.32
C GLN A 120 32.43 0.84 -6.23
N ALA A 121 31.84 1.40 -7.29
CA ALA A 121 32.55 2.34 -8.16
C ALA A 121 33.00 3.61 -7.41
N LEU A 122 32.15 4.17 -6.54
CA LEU A 122 32.53 5.33 -5.72
C LEU A 122 33.64 5.01 -4.72
N MET A 123 33.62 3.82 -4.12
CA MET A 123 34.70 3.37 -3.23
C MET A 123 36.04 3.27 -3.96
N VAL A 124 36.03 2.75 -5.20
CA VAL A 124 37.24 2.70 -6.06
C VAL A 124 37.74 4.10 -6.41
N LEU A 125 36.85 5.08 -6.57
CA LEU A 125 37.20 6.48 -6.80
C LEU A 125 37.64 7.23 -5.53
N GLY A 126 37.81 6.53 -4.40
CA GLY A 126 38.29 7.14 -3.15
C GLY A 126 37.20 7.78 -2.30
N TYR A 127 35.91 7.54 -2.57
CA TYR A 127 34.82 7.96 -1.70
C TYR A 127 34.47 6.86 -0.70
N PRO A 128 34.91 6.94 0.56
CA PRO A 128 34.60 5.93 1.57
C PRO A 128 33.11 5.96 1.93
N VAL A 129 32.59 4.83 2.43
CA VAL A 129 31.16 4.65 2.73
C VAL A 129 30.67 5.68 3.75
N GLU A 130 31.52 6.03 4.70
CA GLU A 130 31.31 7.03 5.75
C GLU A 130 31.07 8.43 5.17
N ALA A 131 31.72 8.76 4.04
CA ALA A 131 31.50 10.02 3.34
C ALA A 131 30.25 10.01 2.45
N LEU A 132 29.80 8.82 2.02
CA LEU A 132 28.60 8.63 1.20
C LEU A 132 27.31 8.63 2.03
N ALA A 133 27.36 8.07 3.24
CA ALA A 133 26.18 7.86 4.10
C ALA A 133 25.38 9.16 4.38
N PRO A 134 26.02 10.28 4.77
CA PRO A 134 25.33 11.55 4.98
C PRO A 134 24.71 12.13 3.71
N GLN A 135 25.33 11.91 2.54
CA GLN A 135 24.85 12.44 1.26
C GLN A 135 23.61 11.69 0.74
N VAL A 136 23.51 10.41 1.07
CA VAL A 136 22.41 9.53 0.65
C VAL A 136 21.28 9.52 1.70
N GLY A 137 21.56 9.94 2.94
CA GLY A 137 20.59 9.98 4.04
C GLY A 137 20.27 8.60 4.61
N VAL A 138 21.27 7.71 4.65
CA VAL A 138 21.16 6.35 5.18
C VAL A 138 22.35 6.05 6.09
N GLN A 139 22.22 5.03 6.95
CA GLN A 139 23.30 4.59 7.83
C GLN A 139 24.44 3.96 7.03
N ALA A 140 25.69 4.19 7.45
CA ALA A 140 26.88 3.65 6.79
C ALA A 140 26.87 2.11 6.72
N GLU A 141 26.42 1.45 7.79
CA GLU A 141 26.25 -0.01 7.85
C GLU A 141 25.31 -0.53 6.76
N ALA A 142 24.18 0.16 6.53
CA ALA A 142 23.24 -0.23 5.48
C ALA A 142 23.85 -0.11 4.08
N ILE A 143 24.73 0.88 3.85
CA ILE A 143 25.48 0.98 2.59
C ILE A 143 26.50 -0.15 2.48
N HIS A 144 27.21 -0.47 3.57
CA HIS A 144 28.16 -1.58 3.60
C HIS A 144 27.52 -2.91 3.24
N LEU A 145 26.38 -3.25 3.84
CA LEU A 145 25.65 -4.49 3.52
C LEU A 145 25.24 -4.58 2.05
N VAL A 146 24.89 -3.45 1.42
CA VAL A 146 24.57 -3.38 -0.01
C VAL A 146 25.83 -3.52 -0.86
N ALA A 147 26.93 -2.88 -0.47
CA ALA A 147 28.21 -2.94 -1.18
C ALA A 147 28.80 -4.36 -1.18
N MET A 148 28.71 -5.06 -0.05
CA MET A 148 29.14 -6.46 0.10
C MET A 148 28.20 -7.46 -0.57
N GLY A 149 27.00 -7.03 -0.98
CA GLY A 149 26.01 -7.88 -1.63
C GLY A 149 25.18 -8.74 -0.67
N GLU A 150 25.30 -8.49 0.63
CA GLU A 150 24.48 -9.14 1.67
C GLU A 150 23.01 -8.69 1.61
N SER A 151 22.74 -7.54 1.00
CA SER A 151 21.39 -7.08 0.70
C SER A 151 21.04 -7.20 -0.78
N SER A 152 20.13 -8.11 -1.11
CA SER A 152 19.59 -8.26 -2.48
C SER A 152 18.56 -7.20 -2.85
N ARG A 153 18.02 -6.45 -1.88
CA ARG A 153 16.97 -5.46 -2.10
C ARG A 153 17.15 -4.21 -1.25
N VAL A 154 17.09 -3.05 -1.89
CA VAL A 154 17.19 -1.73 -1.25
C VAL A 154 15.92 -0.92 -1.41
N GLU A 155 15.67 0.01 -0.51
CA GLU A 155 14.57 0.96 -0.69
C GLU A 155 14.75 1.80 -1.96
N ARG A 156 13.67 2.02 -2.72
CA ARG A 156 13.67 2.83 -3.95
C ARG A 156 14.26 4.22 -3.72
N GLY A 157 13.95 4.84 -2.58
CA GLY A 157 14.50 6.14 -2.20
C GLY A 157 16.03 6.09 -2.06
N THR A 158 16.56 5.07 -1.38
CA THR A 158 18.00 4.83 -1.26
C THR A 158 18.66 4.59 -2.62
N ALA A 159 18.06 3.74 -3.47
CA ALA A 159 18.58 3.50 -4.82
C ALA A 159 18.67 4.79 -5.65
N ALA A 160 17.63 5.63 -5.58
CA ALA A 160 17.59 6.92 -6.27
C ALA A 160 18.63 7.91 -5.71
N ALA A 161 18.77 7.98 -4.38
CA ALA A 161 19.75 8.84 -3.72
C ALA A 161 21.20 8.44 -4.04
N VAL A 162 21.52 7.14 -4.01
CA VAL A 162 22.84 6.63 -4.45
C VAL A 162 23.10 6.95 -5.92
N ALA A 163 22.11 6.79 -6.80
CA ALA A 163 22.26 7.14 -8.21
C ALA A 163 22.48 8.64 -8.45
N ALA A 164 21.88 9.51 -7.62
CA ALA A 164 22.13 10.94 -7.66
C ALA A 164 23.54 11.29 -7.15
N ALA A 165 23.95 10.72 -6.01
CA ALA A 165 25.29 10.91 -5.45
C ALA A 165 26.38 10.46 -6.44
N TYR A 166 26.20 9.28 -7.05
CA TYR A 166 27.10 8.77 -8.09
C TYR A 166 27.31 9.77 -9.22
N ARG A 167 26.21 10.30 -9.80
CA ARG A 167 26.30 11.29 -10.89
C ARG A 167 27.03 12.57 -10.47
N LYS A 168 26.77 13.05 -9.26
CA LYS A 168 27.36 14.28 -8.73
C LYS A 168 28.87 14.15 -8.49
N LEU A 169 29.30 13.01 -7.92
CA LEU A 169 30.70 12.77 -7.56
C LEU A 169 31.52 12.34 -8.78
N LEU A 170 30.93 11.62 -9.74
CA LEU A 170 31.61 11.31 -11.00
C LEU A 170 31.99 12.57 -11.80
N ALA A 171 31.22 13.65 -11.67
CA ALA A 171 31.49 14.94 -12.31
C ALA A 171 32.59 15.76 -11.61
N ARG A 172 33.11 15.30 -10.46
CA ARG A 172 34.13 15.97 -9.66
C ARG A 172 35.11 14.92 -9.15
N PRO A 173 36.10 14.47 -9.94
CA PRO A 173 37.09 13.53 -9.43
C PRO A 173 37.75 14.11 -8.17
N ALA A 174 37.89 13.27 -7.14
CA ALA A 174 38.53 13.62 -5.87
C ALA A 174 40.03 13.85 -6.04
#